data_AF-B9WAL8-F1
#
_entry.id   AF-B9WAL8-F1
#
_cell.length_a   1.000
_cell.length_b   1.000
_cell.length_c   1.000
_cell.angle_alpha   90.00
_cell.angle_beta   90.00
_cell.angle_gamma   90.00
#
_symmetry.space_group_name_H-M   'P 1'
#
loop_
_entity.id
_entity.type
_entity.pdbx_description
1 polymer ?
#
loop_
_entity_poly.entity_id
_entity_poly.type
_entity_poly.pdbx_seq_one_letter_code
_entity_poly.pdbx_strand_id
1 'polypeptide(L)'
;MSNYYNKNKKSYSDVDLPTNPNLPSWIITPKEEKAVFERWRKKAFAKCDDLIKKYIECSNNYSNPMDGMKNCSKINEESLACVAKYQTKEYLDIEKDLFIKEKLEKKKLYKLYLEKQNQDKQDKQQEQEKQS
;
A
#
# COMPACT_ATOMS: atom_id res chain seq x y z
N MET A 1 17.91 20.79 -3.54
CA MET A 1 16.76 20.53 -2.63
C MET A 1 15.90 19.43 -3.24
N SER A 2 16.21 18.17 -2.93
CA SER A 2 15.55 17.01 -3.52
C SER A 2 14.22 16.73 -2.82
N ASN A 3 13.11 16.98 -3.52
CA ASN A 3 11.77 16.51 -3.14
C ASN A 3 11.66 14.99 -3.36
N TYR A 4 12.37 14.19 -2.55
CA TYR A 4 12.49 12.75 -2.79
C TYR A 4 11.23 11.96 -2.40
N TYR A 5 10.38 12.49 -1.53
CA TYR A 5 9.00 12.02 -1.31
C TYR A 5 8.22 13.21 -0.74
N ASN A 6 7.19 13.67 -1.45
CA ASN A 6 6.28 14.67 -0.89
C ASN A 6 5.49 13.98 0.23
N LYS A 7 5.93 14.12 1.49
CA LYS A 7 5.29 13.55 2.70
C LYS A 7 3.80 13.87 2.79
N ASN A 8 3.33 14.91 2.08
CA ASN A 8 1.94 15.35 2.09
C ASN A 8 1.09 14.75 0.95
N LYS A 9 1.68 14.04 -0.03
CA LYS A 9 0.91 13.31 -1.05
C LYS A 9 0.64 11.88 -0.57
N LYS A 10 -0.63 11.59 -0.25
CA LYS A 10 -1.10 10.21 -0.01
C LYS A 10 -0.85 9.38 -1.28
N SER A 11 -0.07 8.30 -1.18
CA SER A 11 0.05 7.31 -2.26
C SER A 11 -1.24 6.50 -2.34
N TYR A 12 -1.43 5.79 -3.45
CA TYR A 12 -2.62 4.96 -3.66
C TYR A 12 -2.76 3.86 -2.59
N SER A 13 -1.63 3.45 -2.00
CA SER A 13 -1.58 2.55 -0.83
C SER A 13 -2.02 3.19 0.49
N ASP A 14 -2.01 4.52 0.60
CA ASP A 14 -2.36 5.28 1.80
C ASP A 14 -3.82 5.78 1.78
N VAL A 15 -4.56 5.46 0.71
CA VAL A 15 -5.98 5.79 0.52
C VAL A 15 -6.79 4.51 0.71
N ASP A 16 -7.80 4.56 1.59
CA ASP A 16 -8.73 3.45 1.73
C ASP A 16 -9.57 3.32 0.45
N LEU A 17 -9.27 2.30 -0.36
CA LEU A 17 -9.97 2.10 -1.61
C LEU A 17 -11.34 1.52 -1.32
N PRO A 18 -12.43 2.14 -1.81
CA PRO A 18 -13.76 1.60 -1.63
C PRO A 18 -13.81 0.24 -2.33
N THR A 19 -13.77 -0.83 -1.53
CA THR A 19 -14.01 -2.17 -2.02
C THR A 19 -15.47 -2.24 -2.45
N ASN A 20 -15.72 -2.49 -3.72
CA ASN A 20 -17.09 -2.66 -4.20
C ASN A 20 -17.72 -3.87 -3.46
N PRO A 21 -18.76 -3.67 -2.64
CA PRO A 21 -19.33 -4.74 -1.82
C PRO A 21 -19.95 -5.87 -2.66
N ASN A 22 -20.32 -5.57 -3.92
CA ASN A 22 -20.90 -6.51 -4.87
C ASN A 22 -19.86 -7.41 -5.54
N LEU A 23 -18.57 -7.07 -5.44
CA LEU A 23 -17.50 -7.92 -5.97
C LEU A 23 -17.06 -8.95 -4.92
N PRO A 24 -16.72 -10.18 -5.34
CA PRO A 24 -16.03 -11.12 -4.49
C PRO A 24 -14.69 -10.56 -3.99
N SER A 25 -14.31 -10.89 -2.76
CA SER A 25 -13.08 -10.36 -2.15
C SER A 25 -11.80 -10.84 -2.84
N TRP A 26 -11.84 -11.96 -3.56
CA TRP A 26 -10.71 -12.49 -4.35
C TRP A 26 -10.48 -11.74 -5.68
N ILE A 27 -11.41 -10.87 -6.10
CA ILE A 27 -11.21 -10.03 -7.29
C ILE A 27 -10.47 -8.76 -6.88
N ILE A 28 -9.32 -8.53 -7.51
CA ILE A 28 -8.55 -7.29 -7.40
C ILE A 28 -8.84 -6.45 -8.66
N THR A 29 -9.39 -5.26 -8.47
CA THR A 29 -9.64 -4.31 -9.55
C THR A 29 -8.32 -3.67 -10.02
N PRO A 30 -8.24 -3.11 -11.25
CA PRO A 30 -7.01 -2.47 -11.75
C PRO A 30 -6.50 -1.33 -10.85
N LYS A 31 -7.44 -0.63 -10.21
CA LYS A 31 -7.17 0.36 -9.18
C LYS A 31 -6.45 -0.28 -7.99
N GLU A 32 -7.07 -1.28 -7.38
CA GLU A 32 -6.49 -2.01 -6.24
C GLU A 32 -5.15 -2.67 -6.59
N GLU A 33 -4.99 -3.20 -7.80
CA GLU A 33 -3.74 -3.81 -8.26
C GLU A 33 -2.59 -2.79 -8.30
N LYS A 34 -2.87 -1.54 -8.71
CA LYS A 34 -1.90 -0.44 -8.60
C LYS A 34 -1.49 -0.18 -7.15
N ALA A 35 -2.45 -0.24 -6.21
CA ALA A 35 -2.18 -0.08 -4.78
C ALA A 35 -1.25 -1.19 -4.25
N VAL A 36 -1.57 -2.43 -4.60
CA VAL A 36 -0.78 -3.62 -4.24
C VAL A 36 0.63 -3.51 -4.81
N PHE A 37 0.75 -3.10 -6.07
CA PHE A 37 2.05 -2.90 -6.73
C PHE A 37 2.88 -1.80 -6.05
N GLU A 38 2.26 -0.66 -5.69
CA GLU A 38 2.93 0.40 -4.94
C GLU A 38 3.39 -0.08 -3.55
N ARG A 39 2.55 -0.84 -2.84
CA ARG A 39 2.88 -1.41 -1.52
C ARG A 39 4.03 -2.42 -1.61
N TRP A 40 3.95 -3.33 -2.58
CA TRP A 40 4.99 -4.30 -2.89
C TRP A 40 6.32 -3.61 -3.18
N ARG A 41 6.31 -2.59 -4.05
CA ARG A 41 7.50 -1.79 -4.35
C ARG A 41 8.05 -1.13 -3.10
N LYS A 42 7.22 -0.42 -2.31
CA LYS A 42 7.65 0.21 -1.05
C LYS A 42 8.33 -0.81 -0.11
N LYS A 43 7.75 -2.00 0.06
CA LYS A 43 8.32 -3.08 0.89
C LYS A 43 9.64 -3.63 0.34
N ALA A 44 9.75 -3.81 -0.98
CA ALA A 44 11.01 -4.23 -1.60
C ALA A 44 12.14 -3.22 -1.38
N PHE A 45 11.85 -1.92 -1.53
CA PHE A 45 12.82 -0.85 -1.26
C PHE A 45 13.17 -0.76 0.23
N ALA A 46 12.20 -0.94 1.14
CA ALA A 46 12.44 -0.93 2.59
C ALA A 46 13.43 -2.02 3.05
N LYS A 47 13.48 -3.17 2.37
CA LYS A 47 14.45 -4.23 2.67
C LYS A 47 15.89 -3.89 2.27
N CYS A 48 16.07 -2.90 1.41
CA CYS A 48 17.37 -2.46 0.89
C CYS A 48 17.71 -1.02 1.30
N ASP A 49 16.98 -0.48 2.29
CA ASP A 49 17.04 0.92 2.71
C ASP A 49 18.47 1.34 3.10
N ASP A 50 19.23 0.45 3.74
CA ASP A 50 20.61 0.73 4.14
C ASP A 50 21.56 0.93 2.94
N LEU A 51 21.41 0.14 1.87
CA LEU A 51 22.20 0.30 0.66
C LEU A 51 21.81 1.57 -0.10
N ILE A 52 20.51 1.88 -0.11
CA ILE A 52 19.98 3.09 -0.74
C ILE A 52 20.46 4.33 0.02
N LYS A 53 20.48 4.32 1.35
CA LYS A 53 21.05 5.40 2.18
C LYS A 53 22.52 5.63 1.88
N LYS A 54 23.33 4.57 1.80
CA LYS A 54 24.74 4.67 1.43
C LYS A 54 24.93 5.27 0.03
N TYR A 55 24.09 4.90 -0.92
CA TYR A 55 24.11 5.51 -2.25
C TYR A 55 23.75 7.01 -2.19
N ILE A 56 22.72 7.37 -1.42
CA ILE A 56 22.30 8.76 -1.25
C ILE A 56 23.42 9.59 -0.60
N GLU A 57 24.02 9.09 0.48
CA GLU A 57 25.17 9.71 1.16
C GLU A 57 26.34 9.93 0.20
N CYS A 58 26.69 8.90 -0.59
CA CYS A 58 27.73 9.03 -1.61
C CYS A 58 27.36 10.08 -2.67
N SER A 59 26.13 10.04 -3.19
CA SER A 59 25.69 10.96 -4.25
C SER A 59 25.63 12.42 -3.79
N ASN A 60 25.33 12.66 -2.50
CA ASN A 60 25.26 14.00 -1.91
C ASN A 60 26.63 14.66 -1.77
N ASN A 61 27.72 13.90 -1.82
CA ASN A 61 29.08 14.45 -1.79
C ASN A 61 29.48 15.11 -3.13
N TYR A 62 28.68 14.95 -4.19
CA TYR A 62 28.95 15.50 -5.51
C TYR A 62 27.95 16.61 -5.84
N SER A 63 28.46 17.75 -6.31
CA SER A 63 27.64 18.90 -6.73
C SER A 63 26.81 18.62 -7.98
N ASN A 64 27.27 17.71 -8.83
CA ASN A 64 26.63 17.33 -10.08
C ASN A 64 26.05 15.90 -9.98
N PRO A 65 24.75 15.70 -10.25
CA PRO A 65 24.12 14.38 -10.23
C PRO A 65 24.78 13.34 -11.13
N MET A 66 25.33 13.76 -12.28
CA MET A 66 26.01 12.85 -13.22
C MET A 66 27.32 12.32 -12.65
N ASP A 67 28.03 13.15 -11.89
CA ASP A 67 29.29 12.76 -11.24
C ASP A 67 29.02 11.86 -10.03
N GLY A 68 27.97 12.16 -9.26
CA GLY A 68 27.49 11.28 -8.19
C GLY A 68 27.10 9.89 -8.72
N MET A 69 26.36 9.82 -9.83
CA MET A 69 25.94 8.54 -10.41
C MET A 69 27.13 7.73 -10.93
N LYS A 70 28.14 8.37 -11.55
CA LYS A 70 29.34 7.69 -12.05
C LYS A 70 30.21 7.18 -10.90
N ASN A 71 30.51 8.03 -9.92
CA ASN A 71 31.44 7.70 -8.84
C ASN A 71 30.80 6.77 -7.79
N CYS A 72 29.49 6.85 -7.60
CA CYS A 72 28.74 5.96 -6.69
C CYS A 72 28.05 4.79 -7.42
N SER A 73 28.42 4.54 -8.68
CA SER A 73 27.82 3.52 -9.56
C SER A 73 27.80 2.13 -8.92
N LYS A 74 28.91 1.71 -8.32
CA LYS A 74 29.01 0.42 -7.64
C LYS A 74 28.00 0.26 -6.49
N ILE A 75 27.84 1.29 -5.66
CA ILE A 75 26.88 1.27 -4.54
C ILE A 75 25.45 1.28 -5.08
N ASN A 76 25.20 2.04 -6.17
CA ASN A 76 23.92 2.05 -6.85
C ASN A 76 23.56 0.66 -7.40
N GLU A 77 24.49 0.01 -8.10
CA GLU A 77 24.33 -1.35 -8.62
C GLU A 77 24.04 -2.36 -7.52
N GLU A 78 24.76 -2.30 -6.39
CA GLU A 78 24.49 -3.15 -5.22
C GLU A 78 23.10 -2.91 -4.65
N SER A 79 22.67 -1.64 -4.57
CA SER A 79 21.32 -1.29 -4.10
C SER A 79 20.22 -1.80 -5.04
N LEU A 80 20.41 -1.68 -6.36
CA LEU A 80 19.48 -2.17 -7.37
C LEU A 80 19.43 -3.69 -7.41
N ALA A 81 20.59 -4.34 -7.29
CA ALA A 81 20.68 -5.80 -7.20
C ALA A 81 19.98 -6.33 -5.94
N CYS A 82 20.07 -5.62 -4.82
CA CYS A 82 19.29 -5.95 -3.63
C CYS A 82 17.79 -5.87 -3.89
N VAL A 83 17.32 -4.76 -4.46
CA VAL A 83 15.88 -4.54 -4.74
C VAL A 83 15.35 -5.58 -5.72
N ALA A 84 16.13 -5.94 -6.75
CA ALA A 84 15.77 -6.95 -7.74
C ALA A 84 15.45 -8.32 -7.13
N LYS A 85 16.10 -8.70 -6.02
CA LYS A 85 15.82 -9.96 -5.30
C LYS A 85 14.42 -10.00 -4.67
N TYR A 86 13.85 -8.84 -4.38
CA TYR A 86 12.52 -8.72 -3.75
C TYR A 86 11.46 -8.27 -4.74
N GLN A 87 11.85 -7.75 -5.90
CA GLN A 87 10.96 -7.42 -7.01
C GLN A 87 10.67 -8.65 -7.90
N THR A 88 10.32 -9.77 -7.27
CA THR A 88 9.93 -10.99 -7.98
C THR A 88 8.42 -11.22 -7.93
N LYS A 89 7.91 -12.09 -8.81
CA LYS A 89 6.48 -12.41 -8.89
C LYS A 89 5.97 -13.02 -7.58
N GLU A 90 6.79 -13.83 -6.93
CA GLU A 90 6.45 -14.49 -5.66
C GLU A 90 6.16 -13.47 -4.55
N TYR A 91 6.97 -12.41 -4.46
CA TYR A 91 6.71 -11.33 -3.48
C TYR A 91 5.50 -10.48 -3.85
N LEU A 92 5.20 -10.33 -5.14
CA LEU A 92 3.98 -9.64 -5.58
C LEU A 92 2.73 -10.46 -5.21
N ASP A 93 2.77 -11.77 -5.40
CA ASP A 93 1.66 -12.68 -5.08
C ASP A 93 1.39 -12.69 -3.56
N ILE A 94 2.44 -12.69 -2.72
CA ILE A 94 2.30 -12.52 -1.27
C ILE A 94 1.53 -11.24 -0.92
N GLU A 95 1.84 -10.12 -1.59
CA GLU A 95 1.15 -8.85 -1.34
C GLU A 95 -0.31 -8.87 -1.84
N LYS A 96 -0.58 -9.56 -2.94
CA LYS A 96 -1.95 -9.78 -3.43
C LYS A 96 -2.76 -10.59 -2.42
N ASP A 97 -2.19 -11.66 -1.87
CA ASP A 97 -2.85 -12.49 -0.84
C ASP A 97 -3.13 -11.72 0.44
N LEU A 98 -2.16 -10.93 0.92
CA LEU A 98 -2.35 -10.05 2.07
C LEU A 98 -3.49 -9.05 1.82
N PHE A 99 -3.55 -8.45 0.64
CA PHE A 99 -4.61 -7.53 0.27
C PHE A 99 -5.99 -8.20 0.21
N ILE A 100 -6.08 -9.43 -0.31
CA ILE A 100 -7.34 -10.20 -0.32
C ILE A 100 -7.80 -10.52 1.11
N LYS A 101 -6.88 -10.87 2.02
CA LYS A 101 -7.20 -11.09 3.45
C LYS A 101 -7.76 -9.83 4.10
N GLU A 102 -7.12 -8.68 3.87
CA GLU A 102 -7.61 -7.38 4.35
C GLU A 102 -9.02 -7.07 3.80
N LYS A 103 -9.28 -7.36 2.51
CA LYS A 103 -10.63 -7.22 1.91
C LYS A 103 -11.66 -8.14 2.56
N LEU A 104 -11.29 -9.37 2.90
CA LEU A 104 -12.20 -10.30 3.58
C LEU A 104 -12.57 -9.80 4.97
N GLU A 105 -11.61 -9.30 5.73
CA GLU A 105 -11.83 -8.72 7.06
C GLU A 105 -12.72 -7.48 6.99
N LYS A 106 -12.40 -6.54 6.09
CA LYS A 106 -13.24 -5.34 5.86
C LYS A 106 -14.67 -5.70 5.49
N LYS A 107 -14.86 -6.73 4.64
CA LYS A 107 -16.20 -7.20 4.25
C LYS A 107 -16.98 -7.79 5.44
N LYS A 108 -16.31 -8.52 6.35
CA LYS A 108 -16.94 -9.04 7.58
C LYS A 108 -17.37 -7.89 8.50
N LEU A 109 -16.48 -6.93 8.75
CA LEU A 109 -16.77 -5.76 9.58
C LEU A 109 -17.93 -4.93 9.00
N TYR A 110 -17.96 -4.75 7.68
CA TYR A 110 -19.04 -4.04 7.00
C TYR A 110 -20.39 -4.72 7.17
N LYS A 111 -20.45 -6.06 7.09
CA LYS A 111 -21.70 -6.81 7.35
C LYS A 111 -22.20 -6.60 8.78
N LEU A 112 -21.33 -6.73 9.78
CA LEU A 112 -21.69 -6.50 11.19
C LEU A 112 -22.20 -5.08 11.43
N TYR A 113 -21.59 -4.09 10.77
CA TYR A 113 -22.04 -2.71 10.84
C TYR A 113 -23.46 -2.54 10.26
N LEU A 114 -23.74 -3.14 9.11
CA LEU A 114 -25.07 -3.09 8.48
C LEU A 114 -26.14 -3.79 9.32
N GLU A 115 -25.81 -4.95 9.91
CA GLU A 115 -26.70 -5.69 10.82
C GLU A 115 -27.08 -4.82 12.02
N LYS A 116 -26.09 -4.19 12.66
CA LYS A 116 -26.33 -3.27 13.78
C LYS A 116 -27.21 -2.09 13.38
N GLN A 117 -26.96 -1.47 12.23
CA GLN A 117 -27.79 -0.36 11.76
C GLN A 117 -29.24 -0.77 11.46
N ASN A 118 -29.46 -1.99 10.98
CA ASN A 118 -30.80 -2.49 10.71
C ASN A 118 -31.53 -2.80 12.03
N GLN A 119 -30.84 -3.35 13.01
CA GLN A 119 -31.39 -3.58 14.35
C GLN A 119 -31.79 -2.26 15.04
N ASP A 120 -30.89 -1.26 15.03
CA ASP A 120 -31.17 0.07 15.58
C ASP A 120 -32.39 0.74 14.91
N LYS A 121 -32.64 0.47 13.63
CA LYS A 121 -33.82 0.98 12.90
C LYS A 121 -35.09 0.24 13.30
N GLN A 122 -35.03 -1.08 13.47
CA GLN A 122 -36.16 -1.90 13.89
C GLN A 122 -36.58 -1.55 15.32
N ASP A 123 -35.62 -1.37 16.23
CA ASP A 123 -35.90 -1.00 17.62
C ASP A 123 -36.60 0.36 17.70
N LYS A 124 -36.13 1.35 16.94
CA LYS A 124 -36.78 2.67 16.84
C LYS A 124 -38.19 2.62 16.28
N GLN A 125 -38.44 1.77 15.28
CA GLN A 125 -39.78 1.58 14.71
C GLN A 125 -40.73 0.94 15.74
N GLN A 126 -40.27 -0.08 16.46
CA GLN A 126 -41.06 -0.73 17.52
C GLN A 126 -41.36 0.21 18.70
N GLU A 127 -40.42 1.09 19.07
CA GLU A 127 -40.66 2.11 20.09
C GLU A 127 -41.71 3.14 19.67
N GLN A 128 -41.69 3.55 18.39
CA GLN A 128 -42.70 4.46 17.84
C GLN A 128 -44.09 3.80 17.77
N GLU A 129 -44.17 2.53 17.39
CA GLU A 129 -45.42 1.76 17.37
C GLU A 129 -46.01 1.52 18.77
N LYS A 130 -45.17 1.37 19.80
CA LYS A 130 -45.63 1.22 21.19
C LYS A 130 -46.08 2.53 21.85
N GLN A 131 -45.70 3.68 21.29
CA GLN A 131 -46.09 5.01 21.77
C GLN A 131 -47.32 5.58 21.05
N SER A 132 -47.81 4.88 20.02
CA SER A 132 -49.00 5.24 19.24
C SER A 132 -50.21 4.41 19.66
#